data_AF-A0A3D5V8Y5-F1
#
_entry.id   AF-A0A3D5V8Y5-F1
#
_cell.length_a   1.000
_cell.length_b   1.000
_cell.length_c   1.000
_cell.angle_alpha   90.00
_cell.angle_beta   90.00
_cell.angle_gamma   90.00
#
_symmetry.space_group_name_H-M   'P 1'
#
loop_
_entity.id
_entity.type
_entity.pdbx_description
1 polymer ?
#
loop_
_entity_poly.entity_id
_entity_poly.type
_entity_poly.pdbx_seq_one_letter_code
_entity_poly.pdbx_strand_id
1 'polypeptide(L)'
;MKKGLLFLLLIIYCNSVSANWFGRDKIMHLGASSVLTYWSYGISKNILEQNSQQSSLTAAAFSINIGLFKEYSDRYIKKESWSWPDLVYDAAGICLTFVFINNVDFLEKR
;
A
#
# COMPACT_ATOMS: atom_id res chain seq x y z
N MET A 1 -20.17 15.47 -10.25
CA MET A 1 -19.26 14.50 -9.56
C MET A 1 -19.16 13.14 -10.28
N LYS A 2 -20.26 12.42 -10.54
CA LYS A 2 -20.21 11.05 -11.12
C LYS A 2 -19.50 10.95 -12.49
N LYS A 3 -19.67 11.93 -13.38
CA LYS A 3 -19.03 11.95 -14.72
C LYS A 3 -17.51 12.17 -14.66
N GLY A 4 -17.04 12.97 -13.70
CA GLY A 4 -15.60 13.20 -13.48
C GLY A 4 -14.91 11.98 -12.88
N LEU A 5 -15.57 11.29 -11.96
CA LEU A 5 -15.08 10.03 -11.39
C LEU A 5 -14.95 8.94 -12.47
N LEU A 6 -15.97 8.80 -13.34
CA LEU A 6 -15.93 7.84 -14.45
C LEU A 6 -14.76 8.12 -15.41
N PHE A 7 -14.53 9.40 -15.71
CA PHE A 7 -13.43 9.82 -16.58
C PHE A 7 -12.05 9.53 -15.95
N LEU A 8 -11.90 9.77 -14.63
CA LEU A 8 -10.68 9.43 -13.89
C LEU A 8 -10.42 7.92 -13.91
N LEU A 9 -11.46 7.11 -13.67
CA LEU A 9 -11.38 5.65 -13.70
C LEU A 9 -11.00 5.12 -15.10
N LEU A 10 -11.50 5.73 -16.17
CA LEU A 10 -11.15 5.39 -17.55
C LEU A 10 -9.69 5.69 -17.88
N ILE A 11 -9.14 6.81 -17.40
CA ILE A 11 -7.72 7.15 -17.57
C ILE A 11 -6.83 6.14 -16.83
N ILE A 12 -7.19 5.79 -15.60
CA ILE A 12 -6.47 4.78 -14.81
C ILE A 12 -6.51 3.43 -15.53
N TYR A 13 -7.68 3.02 -16.04
CA TYR A 13 -7.86 1.77 -16.76
C TYR A 13 -7.03 1.72 -18.06
N CYS A 14 -7.03 2.78 -18.87
CA CYS A 14 -6.30 2.81 -20.13
C CYS A 14 -4.78 2.68 -19.93
N ASN A 15 -4.24 3.29 -18.87
CA ASN A 15 -2.82 3.19 -18.51
C ASN A 15 -2.45 1.83 -17.89
N SER A 16 -3.42 1.09 -17.36
CA SER A 16 -3.17 -0.18 -16.68
C SER A 16 -3.23 -1.39 -17.60
N VAL A 17 -3.96 -1.31 -18.72
CA VAL A 17 -4.08 -2.39 -19.71
C VAL A 17 -2.75 -2.71 -20.41
N SER A 18 -1.88 -1.73 -20.60
CA SER A 18 -0.53 -1.94 -21.17
C SER A 18 0.53 -2.31 -20.14
N ALA A 19 0.19 -2.29 -18.85
CA ALA A 19 1.16 -2.49 -17.77
C ALA A 19 1.39 -3.98 -17.49
N ASN A 20 2.62 -4.34 -17.09
CA ASN A 20 2.92 -5.71 -16.71
C ASN A 20 2.41 -5.98 -15.28
N TRP A 21 1.41 -6.86 -15.18
CA TRP A 21 0.79 -7.26 -13.91
C TRP A 21 1.46 -8.43 -13.20
N PHE A 22 2.38 -9.13 -13.87
CA PHE A 22 2.96 -10.37 -13.33
C PHE A 22 4.49 -10.31 -13.35
N GLY A 23 5.11 -10.70 -12.23
CA GLY A 23 6.56 -10.80 -12.15
C GLY A 23 7.08 -10.72 -10.72
N ARG A 24 8.37 -11.02 -10.57
CA ARG A 24 9.10 -10.95 -9.29
C ARG A 24 8.97 -9.57 -8.63
N ASP A 25 9.05 -8.53 -9.44
CA ASP A 25 8.92 -7.13 -9.02
C ASP A 25 7.59 -6.87 -8.25
N LYS A 26 6.47 -7.40 -8.75
CA LYS A 26 5.15 -7.24 -8.11
C LYS A 26 5.05 -7.95 -6.75
N ILE A 27 5.70 -9.11 -6.63
CA ILE A 27 5.80 -9.83 -5.36
C ILE A 27 6.65 -9.04 -4.37
N MET A 28 7.71 -8.36 -4.83
CA MET A 28 8.54 -7.49 -4.00
C MET A 28 7.75 -6.28 -3.48
N HIS A 29 6.92 -5.67 -4.33
CA HIS A 29 6.00 -4.60 -3.91
C HIS A 29 5.06 -5.05 -2.78
N LEU A 30 4.36 -6.16 -2.99
CA LEU A 30 3.47 -6.74 -1.96
C LEU A 30 4.22 -7.05 -0.66
N GLY A 31 5.40 -7.68 -0.74
CA GLY A 31 6.19 -8.02 0.44
C GLY A 31 6.73 -6.78 1.17
N ALA A 32 7.28 -5.82 0.43
CA ALA A 32 7.85 -4.60 0.99
C ALA A 32 6.77 -3.76 1.68
N SER A 33 5.61 -3.56 1.04
CA SER A 33 4.51 -2.83 1.64
C SER A 33 3.99 -3.53 2.90
N SER A 34 3.87 -4.87 2.87
CA SER A 34 3.45 -5.67 4.02
C SER A 34 4.37 -5.47 5.23
N VAL A 35 5.69 -5.56 5.02
CA VAL A 35 6.71 -5.37 6.06
C VAL A 35 6.68 -3.94 6.61
N LEU A 36 6.62 -2.94 5.73
CA LEU A 36 6.57 -1.54 6.13
C LEU A 36 5.32 -1.22 6.96
N THR A 37 4.16 -1.78 6.58
CA THR A 37 2.92 -1.61 7.34
C THR A 37 3.03 -2.25 8.71
N TYR A 38 3.53 -3.48 8.79
CA TYR A 38 3.65 -4.19 10.07
C TYR A 38 4.62 -3.47 11.00
N TRP A 39 5.77 -3.03 10.47
CA TRP A 39 6.76 -2.28 11.22
C TRP A 39 6.21 -0.94 11.72
N SER A 40 5.54 -0.17 10.86
CA SER A 40 4.93 1.11 11.23
C SER A 40 3.81 0.93 12.27
N TYR A 41 2.99 -0.13 12.13
CA TYR A 41 1.98 -0.49 13.12
C TYR A 41 2.64 -0.79 14.48
N GLY A 42 3.68 -1.62 14.49
CA GLY A 42 4.41 -1.98 15.71
C GLY A 42 5.04 -0.77 16.41
N ILE A 43 5.64 0.16 15.66
CA ILE A 43 6.15 1.43 16.22
C ILE A 43 5.00 2.23 16.84
N SER A 44 3.94 2.46 16.09
CA SER A 44 2.81 3.26 16.57
C SER A 44 2.14 2.63 17.80
N LYS A 45 1.96 1.31 17.79
CA LYS A 45 1.26 0.56 18.83
C LYS A 45 2.10 0.42 20.10
N ASN A 46 3.36 0.01 19.96
CA ASN A 46 4.19 -0.44 21.09
C ASN A 46 5.17 0.62 21.58
N ILE A 47 5.59 1.57 20.73
CA ILE A 47 6.55 2.62 21.10
C ILE A 47 5.82 3.94 21.36
N LEU A 48 4.87 4.30 20.49
CA LEU A 48 4.08 5.52 20.64
C LEU A 48 2.80 5.31 21.46
N GLU A 49 2.57 4.08 21.94
CA GLU A 49 1.45 3.68 22.81
C GLU A 49 0.07 4.10 22.26
N GLN A 50 -0.08 4.18 20.94
CA GLN A 50 -1.35 4.51 20.30
C GLN A 50 -2.32 3.33 20.40
N ASN A 51 -3.62 3.61 20.37
CA ASN A 51 -4.60 2.53 20.30
C ASN A 51 -4.56 1.83 18.92
N SER A 52 -5.04 0.58 18.84
CA SER A 52 -4.92 -0.23 17.61
C SER A 52 -5.55 0.42 16.37
N GLN A 53 -6.62 1.22 16.54
CA GLN A 53 -7.26 1.92 15.44
C GLN A 53 -6.36 3.05 14.90
N GLN A 54 -5.79 3.86 15.79
CA GLN A 54 -4.83 4.90 15.43
C GLN A 54 -3.57 4.30 14.80
N SER A 55 -3.05 3.21 15.35
CA SER A 55 -1.90 2.52 14.79
C SER A 55 -2.14 1.96 13.40
N SER A 56 -3.34 1.42 13.15
CA SER A 56 -3.72 0.95 11.82
C SER A 56 -3.77 2.11 10.82
N LEU A 57 -4.35 3.25 11.21
CA LEU A 57 -4.41 4.44 10.35
C LEU A 57 -3.02 5.00 10.05
N THR A 58 -2.16 5.13 11.05
CA THR A 58 -0.78 5.59 10.89
C THR A 58 0.00 4.66 9.96
N ALA A 59 -0.10 3.35 10.17
CA ALA A 59 0.59 2.35 9.35
C ALA A 59 0.11 2.37 7.88
N ALA A 60 -1.20 2.42 7.66
CA ALA A 60 -1.78 2.53 6.32
C ALA A 60 -1.31 3.80 5.60
N ALA A 61 -1.43 4.96 6.27
CA ALA A 61 -1.02 6.23 5.70
C ALA A 61 0.48 6.23 5.37
N PHE A 62 1.33 5.75 6.27
CA PHE A 62 2.77 5.63 6.05
C PHE A 62 3.10 4.78 4.82
N SER A 63 2.58 3.56 4.74
CA SER A 63 2.87 2.65 3.63
C SER A 63 2.32 3.15 2.29
N ILE A 64 1.11 3.72 2.27
CA ILE A 64 0.54 4.33 1.05
C ILE A 64 1.43 5.48 0.56
N ASN A 65 1.88 6.35 1.46
CA ASN A 65 2.75 7.46 1.09
C ASN A 65 4.09 6.99 0.53
N ILE A 66 4.68 5.92 1.08
CA ILE A 66 5.91 5.34 0.52
C ILE A 66 5.68 4.80 -0.90
N GLY A 67 4.61 4.03 -1.12
CA GLY A 67 4.29 3.50 -2.46
C GLY A 67 4.08 4.61 -3.49
N LEU A 68 3.27 5.62 -3.15
CA LEU A 68 3.06 6.79 -4.00
C LEU A 68 4.35 7.58 -4.25
N PHE A 69 5.19 7.74 -3.23
CA PHE A 69 6.48 8.42 -3.36
C PHE A 69 7.45 7.65 -4.26
N LYS A 70 7.47 6.32 -4.20
CA LYS A 70 8.26 5.46 -5.10
C LYS A 70 7.84 5.68 -6.55
N GLU A 71 6.56 5.60 -6.85
CA GLU A 71 6.06 5.79 -8.21
C GLU A 71 6.29 7.22 -8.73
N TYR A 72 6.17 8.21 -7.84
CA TYR A 72 6.52 9.58 -8.16
C TYR A 72 8.02 9.71 -8.48
N SER A 73 8.88 9.12 -7.66
CA SER A 73 10.33 9.08 -7.86
C SER A 73 10.70 8.41 -9.19
N ASP A 74 10.09 7.26 -9.51
CA ASP A 74 10.32 6.55 -10.76
C ASP A 74 9.98 7.43 -11.97
N ARG A 75 8.84 8.14 -11.92
CA ARG A 75 8.41 9.04 -12.99
C ARG A 75 9.33 10.25 -13.18
N TYR A 76 9.72 10.92 -12.10
CA TYR A 76 10.40 12.22 -12.20
C TYR A 76 11.92 12.13 -12.12
N ILE A 77 12.45 11.18 -11.34
CA ILE A 77 13.89 11.03 -11.11
C ILE A 77 14.46 9.99 -12.08
N LYS A 78 13.88 8.79 -12.14
CA LYS A 78 14.36 7.72 -13.03
C LYS A 78 13.87 7.86 -14.48
N LYS A 79 12.87 8.72 -14.72
CA LYS A 79 12.21 8.92 -16.01
C LYS A 79 11.56 7.64 -16.54
N GLU A 80 11.14 6.77 -15.64
CA GLU A 80 10.37 5.56 -15.92
C GLU A 80 8.86 5.89 -15.94
N SER A 81 8.02 4.96 -16.39
CA SER A 81 6.57 5.15 -16.38
C SER A 81 5.98 4.89 -15.01
N TRP A 82 4.97 5.68 -14.63
CA TRP A 82 4.14 5.40 -13.45
C TRP A 82 3.44 4.03 -13.59
N SER A 83 3.58 3.19 -12.57
CA SER A 83 3.12 1.80 -12.55
C SER A 83 1.91 1.64 -11.64
N TRP A 84 0.72 1.59 -12.24
CA TRP A 84 -0.51 1.25 -11.51
C TRP A 84 -0.49 -0.14 -10.88
N PRO A 85 0.06 -1.19 -11.53
CA PRO A 85 0.18 -2.49 -10.90
C PRO A 85 0.94 -2.43 -9.58
N ASP A 86 2.05 -1.68 -9.51
CA ASP A 86 2.86 -1.58 -8.29
C ASP A 86 2.05 -1.06 -7.10
N LEU A 87 1.26 -0.01 -7.31
CA LEU A 87 0.36 0.52 -6.28
C LEU A 87 -0.73 -0.47 -5.86
N VAL A 88 -1.22 -1.30 -6.78
CA VAL A 88 -2.20 -2.33 -6.45
C VAL A 88 -1.56 -3.43 -5.61
N TYR A 89 -0.34 -3.85 -5.94
CA TYR A 89 0.40 -4.83 -5.14
C TYR A 89 0.79 -4.26 -3.77
N ASP A 90 1.18 -2.98 -3.71
CA ASP A 90 1.43 -2.28 -2.45
C ASP A 90 0.15 -2.29 -1.57
N ALA A 91 -1.00 -1.90 -2.14
CA ALA A 91 -2.29 -1.92 -1.43
C ALA A 91 -2.69 -3.33 -0.97
N ALA A 92 -2.47 -4.35 -1.81
CA ALA A 92 -2.73 -5.74 -1.45
C ALA A 92 -1.87 -6.19 -0.26
N GLY A 93 -0.60 -5.82 -0.21
CA GLY A 93 0.28 -6.11 0.93
C GLY A 93 -0.14 -5.41 2.22
N ILE A 94 -0.57 -4.14 2.14
CA ILE A 94 -1.14 -3.41 3.28
C ILE A 94 -2.38 -4.15 3.83
N CYS A 95 -3.31 -4.52 2.95
CA CYS A 95 -4.51 -5.26 3.34
C CYS A 95 -4.17 -6.62 3.95
N LEU A 96 -3.23 -7.37 3.35
CA LEU A 96 -2.77 -8.65 3.87
C LEU A 96 -2.21 -8.51 5.28
N THR A 97 -1.40 -7.49 5.53
CA THR A 97 -0.85 -7.22 6.86
C THR A 97 -1.95 -6.89 7.87
N PHE A 98 -2.98 -6.13 7.52
CA PHE A 98 -4.09 -5.89 8.46
C PHE A 98 -4.91 -7.15 8.74
N VAL A 99 -5.11 -8.03 7.76
CA VAL A 99 -5.70 -9.34 8.03
C VAL A 99 -4.82 -10.09 9.04
N PHE A 100 -3.51 -10.10 8.86
CA PHE A 100 -2.58 -10.75 9.78
C PHE A 100 -2.63 -10.16 11.19
N ILE A 101 -2.49 -8.83 11.33
CA ILE A 101 -2.52 -8.12 12.62
C ILE A 101 -3.84 -8.38 13.35
N ASN A 102 -4.99 -8.31 12.67
CA ASN A 102 -6.28 -8.55 13.31
C ASN A 102 -6.41 -9.98 13.85
N ASN A 103 -5.75 -10.96 13.22
CA ASN A 103 -5.69 -12.33 13.74
C ASN A 103 -4.72 -12.44 14.93
N VAL A 104 -3.60 -11.73 14.92
CA VAL A 104 -2.62 -11.74 16.03
C VAL A 104 -3.14 -11.00 17.27
N ASP A 105 -3.66 -9.77 17.12
CA ASP A 105 -4.29 -8.99 18.19
C ASP A 105 -5.47 -9.75 18.84
N PHE A 106 -6.16 -10.60 18.08
CA PHE A 106 -7.21 -11.47 18.61
C PHE A 106 -6.67 -12.60 19.50
N LEU A 107 -5.47 -13.11 19.23
CA LEU A 107 -4.84 -14.14 20.05
C LEU A 107 -4.30 -13.58 21.37
N GLU A 108 -3.77 -12.36 21.38
CA GLU A 108 -3.23 -11.73 22.60
C GLU A 108 -4.31 -11.30 23.61
N LYS A 109 -5.57 -11.17 23.18
CA LYS A 109 -6.69 -10.78 24.05
C LYS A 109 -7.41 -11.96 24.74
N ARG A 110 -7.00 -13.20 24.49
CA ARG A 110 -7.51 -14.38 25.21
C ARG A 110 -6.61 -14.75 26.38
#